data_AF-A0AA39Q1K6-F1
#
_entry.id   AF-A0AA39Q1K6-F1
#
_cell.length_a   1.000
_cell.length_b   1.000
_cell.length_c   1.000
_cell.angle_alpha   90.00
_cell.angle_beta   90.00
_cell.angle_gamma   90.00
#
_symmetry.space_group_name_H-M   'P 1'
#
loop_
_entity.id
_entity.type
_entity.pdbx_description
1 polymer ?
#
loop_
_entity_poly.entity_id
_entity_poly.type
_entity_poly.pdbx_seq_one_letter_code
_entity_poly.pdbx_strand_id
1 'polypeptide(L)'
;MSTPSKRDYPSSPDVYYILPSDTLEKQRLELQHALVRRALYDGKSVLAPIVLKPGDRVLDSGTGSGAWALSLAEEVPSSVFLTAIDIQSKIFPESFPKNVEFLLYSVTDLPRQWTDKFSLVNQRFLFGALTGQQWKVALQEIYRVIAPGGWVQLVDGVTIPEHIGPFSAKIGNLWSILFAHKGLLVDAVKCLPDMLTQAGFINVL
;
A
#
# COMPACT_ATOMS: atom_id res chain seq x y z
N MET A 1 8.31 22.95 -27.88
CA MET A 1 7.66 22.40 -26.68
C MET A 1 7.12 21.03 -27.05
N SER A 2 7.69 19.95 -26.53
CA SER A 2 7.14 18.60 -26.74
C SER A 2 5.76 18.52 -26.10
N THR A 3 4.78 18.00 -26.83
CA THR A 3 3.50 17.61 -26.23
C THR A 3 3.76 16.72 -25.02
N PRO A 4 3.17 17.01 -23.83
CA PRO A 4 3.32 16.12 -22.70
C PRO A 4 2.85 14.73 -23.10
N SER A 5 3.70 13.73 -22.86
CA SER A 5 3.36 12.33 -23.08
C SER A 5 2.01 12.02 -22.41
N LYS A 6 1.08 11.44 -23.19
CA LYS A 6 -0.23 11.03 -22.67
C LYS A 6 0.01 9.98 -21.59
N ARG A 7 -0.35 10.31 -20.34
CA ARG A 7 -0.30 9.38 -19.21
C ARG A 7 -1.56 8.52 -19.23
N ASP A 8 -1.40 7.24 -18.91
CA ASP A 8 -2.55 6.34 -18.77
C ASP A 8 -3.02 6.34 -17.33
N TYR A 9 -4.31 6.49 -17.09
CA TYR A 9 -4.91 6.46 -15.76
C TYR A 9 -5.89 5.30 -15.67
N PRO A 10 -6.06 4.69 -14.49
CA PRO A 10 -7.14 3.72 -14.28
C PRO A 10 -8.50 4.37 -14.57
N SER A 11 -9.32 3.70 -15.37
CA SER A 11 -10.64 4.18 -15.77
C SER A 11 -11.69 3.10 -15.53
N SER A 12 -12.09 2.92 -14.26
CA SER A 12 -13.20 2.07 -13.86
C SER A 12 -14.00 2.79 -12.77
N PRO A 13 -15.35 2.66 -12.72
CA PRO A 13 -16.18 3.38 -11.76
C PRO A 13 -15.79 3.18 -10.28
N ASP A 14 -15.29 1.99 -9.94
CA ASP A 14 -14.94 1.62 -8.56
C ASP A 14 -13.46 1.84 -8.22
N VAL A 15 -12.69 2.42 -9.15
CA VAL A 15 -11.25 2.69 -8.97
C VAL A 15 -11.04 4.17 -8.72
N TYR A 16 -10.61 4.49 -7.50
CA TYR A 16 -10.41 5.87 -7.04
C TYR A 16 -8.96 6.35 -7.15
N TYR A 17 -8.04 5.50 -7.62
CA TYR A 17 -6.62 5.83 -7.73
C TYR A 17 -6.39 7.04 -8.65
N ILE A 18 -5.78 8.08 -8.09
CA ILE A 18 -5.64 9.39 -8.76
C ILE A 18 -4.36 9.54 -9.59
N LEU A 19 -3.42 8.61 -9.51
CA LEU A 19 -2.16 8.67 -10.25
C LEU A 19 -2.20 7.76 -11.50
N PRO A 20 -1.26 7.96 -12.45
CA PRO A 20 -1.19 7.13 -13.66
C PRO A 20 -0.90 5.65 -13.38
N SER A 21 -0.98 4.80 -14.39
CA SER A 21 -0.68 3.36 -14.35
C SER A 21 0.15 2.90 -15.55
N ASP A 22 1.05 3.76 -16.02
CA ASP A 22 1.96 3.50 -17.14
C ASP A 22 3.37 3.13 -16.69
N THR A 23 4.25 2.82 -17.65
CA THR A 23 5.66 2.48 -17.38
C THR A 23 6.40 3.58 -16.63
N LEU A 24 6.06 4.85 -16.86
CA LEU A 24 6.65 5.96 -16.12
C LEU A 24 6.20 5.95 -14.65
N GLU A 25 4.94 5.58 -14.39
CA GLU A 25 4.48 5.35 -13.02
C GLU A 25 5.20 4.17 -12.36
N LYS A 26 5.37 3.06 -13.08
CA LYS A 26 6.14 1.91 -12.58
C LYS A 26 7.53 2.34 -12.09
N GLN A 27 8.24 3.11 -12.91
CA GLN A 27 9.56 3.67 -12.56
C GLN A 27 9.49 4.63 -11.36
N ARG A 28 8.45 5.47 -11.28
CA ARG A 28 8.23 6.37 -10.13
C ARG A 28 8.04 5.58 -8.84
N LEU A 29 7.25 4.50 -8.87
CA LEU A 29 6.99 3.62 -7.72
C LEU A 29 8.24 2.86 -7.28
N GLU A 30 9.02 2.35 -8.22
CA GLU A 30 10.31 1.70 -7.95
C GLU A 30 11.30 2.67 -7.29
N LEU A 31 11.42 3.90 -7.82
CA LEU A 31 12.25 4.94 -7.23
C LEU A 31 11.76 5.35 -5.84
N GLN A 32 10.45 5.52 -5.67
CA GLN A 32 9.85 5.84 -4.37
C GLN A 32 10.16 4.74 -3.34
N HIS A 33 10.03 3.46 -3.72
CA HIS A 33 10.40 2.35 -2.84
C HIS A 33 11.88 2.40 -2.45
N ALA A 34 12.79 2.53 -3.43
CA ALA A 34 14.22 2.56 -3.18
C ALA A 34 14.64 3.73 -2.26
N LEU A 35 14.10 4.92 -2.50
CA LEU A 35 14.36 6.12 -1.70
C LEU A 35 13.86 5.95 -0.27
N VAL A 36 12.59 5.57 -0.10
CA VAL A 36 11.98 5.42 1.22
C VAL A 36 12.70 4.35 2.04
N ARG A 37 12.97 3.18 1.44
CA ARG A 37 13.68 2.09 2.11
C ARG A 37 15.09 2.50 2.55
N ARG A 38 15.87 3.12 1.65
CA ARG A 38 17.26 3.49 1.93
C ARG A 38 17.38 4.68 2.87
N ALA A 39 16.56 5.71 2.69
CA ALA A 39 16.71 6.99 3.39
C ALA A 39 15.97 7.03 4.73
N LEU A 40 14.85 6.30 4.87
CA LEU A 40 13.97 6.41 6.03
C LEU A 40 13.92 5.16 6.88
N TYR A 41 14.21 3.98 6.32
CA TYR A 41 14.01 2.68 6.99
C TYR A 41 15.32 1.92 7.25
N ASP A 42 16.47 2.59 7.21
CA ASP A 42 17.79 1.97 7.38
C ASP A 42 18.03 0.76 6.46
N GLY A 43 17.43 0.78 5.27
CA GLY A 43 17.52 -0.32 4.31
C GLY A 43 16.60 -1.52 4.59
N LYS A 44 15.72 -1.45 5.60
CA LYS A 44 14.82 -2.55 5.98
C LYS A 44 13.50 -2.54 5.20
N SER A 45 13.00 -3.73 4.83
CA SER A 45 11.68 -3.89 4.22
C SER A 45 10.58 -4.15 5.27
N VAL A 46 10.90 -4.84 6.37
CA VAL A 46 10.02 -5.10 7.51
C VAL A 46 10.31 -4.11 8.64
N LEU A 47 9.28 -3.37 9.06
CA LEU A 47 9.35 -2.36 10.13
C LEU A 47 8.73 -2.85 11.43
N ALA A 48 7.74 -3.75 11.33
CA ALA A 48 7.11 -4.37 12.48
C ALA A 48 8.12 -5.23 13.27
N PRO A 49 7.95 -5.41 14.59
CA PRO A 49 8.83 -6.21 15.42
C PRO A 49 8.56 -7.72 15.24
N ILE A 50 8.73 -8.21 14.01
CA ILE A 50 8.58 -9.61 13.60
C ILE A 50 9.83 -10.07 12.86
N VAL A 51 10.22 -11.32 13.11
CA VAL A 51 11.23 -12.03 12.31
C VAL A 51 10.52 -13.12 11.52
N LEU A 52 10.53 -13.02 10.20
CA LEU A 52 9.93 -13.99 9.30
C LEU A 52 10.75 -15.29 9.27
N LYS A 53 10.07 -16.42 9.33
CA LYS A 53 10.63 -17.76 9.44
C LYS A 53 10.19 -18.64 8.26
N PRO A 54 10.93 -19.71 7.95
CA PRO A 54 10.50 -20.70 6.94
C PRO A 54 9.04 -21.12 7.09
N GLY A 55 8.28 -21.04 6.02
CA GLY A 55 6.85 -21.37 5.99
C GLY A 55 5.90 -20.20 6.26
N ASP A 56 6.41 -19.06 6.72
CA ASP A 56 5.61 -17.84 6.86
C ASP A 56 5.07 -17.35 5.51
N ARG A 57 3.93 -16.67 5.58
CA ARG A 57 3.27 -16.06 4.43
C ARG A 57 3.15 -14.56 4.66
N VAL A 58 3.48 -13.79 3.63
CA VAL A 58 3.43 -12.32 3.65
C VAL A 58 2.49 -11.84 2.55
N LEU A 59 1.64 -10.87 2.87
CA LEU A 59 0.79 -10.20 1.89
C LEU A 59 1.31 -8.77 1.64
N ASP A 60 1.56 -8.42 0.39
CA ASP A 60 1.76 -7.03 -0.06
C ASP A 60 0.48 -6.52 -0.72
N SER A 61 -0.30 -5.75 0.04
CA SER A 61 -1.63 -5.25 -0.33
C SER A 61 -1.53 -3.92 -1.05
N GLY A 62 -1.91 -3.86 -2.33
CA GLY A 62 -1.70 -2.69 -3.19
C GLY A 62 -0.25 -2.58 -3.66
N THR A 63 0.30 -3.67 -4.21
CA THR A 63 1.73 -3.83 -4.50
C THR A 63 2.25 -2.92 -5.62
N GLY A 64 1.38 -2.43 -6.52
CA GLY A 64 1.76 -1.63 -7.67
C GLY A 64 2.81 -2.33 -8.53
N SER A 65 4.05 -1.81 -8.54
CA SER A 65 5.16 -2.37 -9.31
C SER A 65 5.76 -3.66 -8.73
N GLY A 66 5.40 -4.05 -7.51
CA GLY A 66 6.01 -5.18 -6.83
C GLY A 66 7.32 -4.89 -6.12
N ALA A 67 7.84 -3.66 -6.18
CA ALA A 67 9.17 -3.32 -5.70
C ALA A 67 9.42 -3.69 -4.22
N TRP A 68 8.38 -3.59 -3.37
CA TRP A 68 8.49 -3.99 -1.97
C TRP A 68 8.56 -5.51 -1.81
N ALA A 69 7.62 -6.24 -2.40
CA ALA A 69 7.60 -7.70 -2.33
C ALA A 69 8.90 -8.31 -2.89
N LEU A 70 9.39 -7.80 -4.02
CA LEU A 70 10.64 -8.26 -4.62
C LEU A 70 11.85 -8.00 -3.71
N SER A 71 11.95 -6.81 -3.10
CA SER A 71 13.03 -6.51 -2.16
C SER A 71 12.98 -7.41 -0.92
N LEU A 72 11.78 -7.65 -0.37
CA LEU A 72 11.64 -8.53 0.78
C LEU A 72 12.02 -9.98 0.43
N ALA A 73 11.69 -10.46 -0.77
CA ALA A 73 12.04 -11.81 -1.21
C ALA A 73 13.55 -12.08 -1.25
N GLU A 74 14.39 -11.04 -1.39
CA GLU A 74 15.85 -11.13 -1.31
C GLU A 74 16.37 -11.16 0.15
N GLU A 75 15.58 -10.69 1.11
CA GLU A 75 15.95 -10.55 2.52
C GLU A 75 15.55 -11.75 3.39
N VAL A 76 14.61 -12.57 2.91
CA VAL A 76 13.99 -13.67 3.69
C VAL A 76 14.38 -15.05 3.14
N PRO A 77 14.25 -16.13 3.95
CA PRO A 77 14.39 -17.48 3.43
C PRO A 77 13.46 -17.72 2.24
N SER A 78 13.91 -18.46 1.22
CA SER A 78 13.10 -18.79 0.03
C SER A 78 11.85 -19.64 0.32
N SER A 79 11.72 -20.13 1.53
CA SER A 79 10.54 -20.82 2.06
C SER A 79 9.52 -19.88 2.72
N VAL A 80 9.79 -18.58 2.78
CA VAL A 80 8.79 -17.54 3.06
C VAL A 80 8.09 -17.22 1.75
N PHE A 81 6.76 -17.28 1.75
CA PHE A 81 5.94 -17.07 0.56
C PHE A 81 5.36 -15.66 0.56
N LEU A 82 5.53 -14.92 -0.53
CA LEU A 82 5.03 -13.56 -0.68
C LEU A 82 3.91 -13.54 -1.72
N THR A 83 2.74 -13.10 -1.30
CA THR A 83 1.60 -12.84 -2.18
C THR A 83 1.49 -11.33 -2.37
N ALA A 84 1.60 -10.85 -3.60
CA ALA A 84 1.52 -9.43 -3.93
C ALA A 84 0.24 -9.18 -4.75
N ILE A 85 -0.61 -8.27 -4.30
CA ILE A 85 -1.91 -8.01 -4.95
C ILE A 85 -2.06 -6.57 -5.38
N ASP A 86 -2.74 -6.37 -6.51
CA ASP A 86 -3.21 -5.06 -6.95
C ASP A 86 -4.50 -5.22 -7.76
N ILE A 87 -5.26 -4.13 -7.90
CA ILE A 87 -6.47 -4.09 -8.72
C ILE A 87 -6.16 -4.12 -10.22
N GLN A 88 -4.90 -3.87 -10.61
CA GLN A 88 -4.45 -3.90 -12.00
C GLN A 88 -3.07 -4.58 -12.13
N SER A 89 -2.84 -5.26 -13.26
CA SER A 89 -1.61 -6.01 -13.52
C SER A 89 -0.65 -5.32 -14.49
N LYS A 90 -1.03 -4.17 -15.05
CA LYS A 90 -0.30 -3.50 -16.14
C LYS A 90 1.15 -3.18 -15.80
N ILE A 91 1.43 -2.93 -14.52
CA ILE A 91 2.77 -2.58 -14.02
C ILE A 91 3.41 -3.68 -13.17
N PHE A 92 2.83 -4.88 -13.15
CA PHE A 92 3.46 -6.05 -12.52
C PHE A 92 4.81 -6.37 -13.19
N PRO A 93 5.75 -6.94 -12.43
CA PRO A 93 7.04 -7.37 -12.99
C PRO A 93 6.84 -8.55 -13.96
N GLU A 94 7.64 -8.58 -15.01
CA GLU A 94 7.63 -9.66 -16.01
C GLU A 94 8.31 -10.94 -15.50
N SER A 95 9.21 -10.81 -14.52
CA SER A 95 9.97 -11.91 -13.93
C SER A 95 10.12 -11.69 -12.42
N PHE A 96 9.96 -12.76 -11.65
CA PHE A 96 10.01 -12.73 -10.19
C PHE A 96 10.41 -14.10 -9.62
N PRO A 97 10.93 -14.16 -8.38
CA PRO A 97 11.34 -15.41 -7.73
C PRO A 97 10.17 -16.40 -7.52
N LYS A 98 10.50 -17.69 -7.39
CA LYS A 98 9.50 -18.77 -7.24
C LYS A 98 8.64 -18.67 -5.97
N ASN A 99 9.13 -17.96 -4.95
CA ASN A 99 8.42 -17.75 -3.69
C ASN A 99 7.58 -16.46 -3.66
N VAL A 100 7.46 -15.76 -4.81
CA VAL A 100 6.62 -14.58 -4.98
C VAL A 100 5.52 -14.89 -6.00
N GLU A 101 4.30 -14.48 -5.70
CA GLU A 101 3.18 -14.52 -6.65
C GLU A 101 2.53 -13.14 -6.78
N PHE A 102 2.06 -12.80 -7.97
CA PHE A 102 1.33 -11.57 -8.26
C PHE A 102 -0.10 -11.91 -8.67
N LEU A 103 -1.10 -11.34 -7.98
CA LEU A 103 -2.51 -11.67 -8.19
C LEU A 103 -3.37 -10.41 -8.33
N LEU A 104 -4.45 -10.51 -9.11
CA LEU A 104 -5.43 -9.45 -9.29
C LEU A 104 -6.52 -9.55 -8.21
N TYR A 105 -6.42 -8.70 -7.19
CA TYR A 105 -7.42 -8.60 -6.12
C TYR A 105 -7.55 -7.16 -5.63
N SER A 106 -8.77 -6.78 -5.24
CA SER A 106 -8.98 -5.56 -4.47
C SER A 106 -8.58 -5.80 -3.02
N VAL A 107 -7.98 -4.78 -2.39
CA VAL A 107 -7.70 -4.78 -0.96
C VAL A 107 -8.98 -4.83 -0.10
N THR A 108 -10.14 -4.56 -0.70
CA THR A 108 -11.47 -4.61 -0.05
C THR A 108 -12.24 -5.90 -0.30
N ASP A 109 -11.68 -6.84 -1.07
CA ASP A 109 -12.32 -8.12 -1.41
C ASP A 109 -11.24 -9.19 -1.59
N LEU A 110 -10.68 -9.64 -0.46
CA LEU A 110 -9.65 -10.67 -0.44
C LEU A 110 -10.30 -12.06 -0.44
N PRO A 111 -9.64 -13.08 -1.01
CA PRO A 111 -10.16 -14.44 -0.99
C PRO A 111 -10.56 -14.94 0.40
N ARG A 112 -11.75 -15.55 0.51
CA ARG A 112 -12.27 -16.04 1.80
C ARG A 112 -11.38 -17.09 2.44
N GLN A 113 -10.71 -17.91 1.62
CA GLN A 113 -9.77 -18.93 2.08
C GLN A 113 -8.43 -18.38 2.61
N TRP A 114 -8.26 -17.05 2.66
CA TRP A 114 -7.08 -16.42 3.24
C TRP A 114 -7.23 -16.05 4.72
N THR A 115 -8.35 -16.39 5.37
CA THR A 115 -8.51 -16.17 6.81
C THR A 115 -7.35 -16.79 7.60
N ASP A 116 -6.80 -16.02 8.55
CA ASP A 116 -5.69 -16.42 9.43
C ASP A 116 -4.43 -16.96 8.70
N LYS A 117 -4.15 -16.47 7.49
CA LYS A 117 -3.12 -17.05 6.60
C LYS A 117 -1.77 -16.36 6.68
N PHE A 118 -1.74 -15.06 6.94
CA PHE A 118 -0.52 -14.25 6.78
C PHE A 118 0.12 -13.85 8.11
N SER A 119 1.42 -14.10 8.25
CA SER A 119 2.21 -13.69 9.41
C SER A 119 2.51 -12.18 9.39
N LEU A 120 2.57 -11.59 8.19
CA LEU A 120 2.77 -10.16 7.96
C LEU A 120 1.89 -9.67 6.81
N VAL A 121 1.23 -8.53 7.00
CA VAL A 121 0.59 -7.77 5.92
C VAL A 121 1.27 -6.40 5.80
N ASN A 122 1.75 -6.08 4.61
CA ASN A 122 2.28 -4.77 4.25
C ASN A 122 1.28 -4.05 3.35
N GLN A 123 1.10 -2.75 3.56
CA GLN A 123 0.38 -1.87 2.65
C GLN A 123 0.97 -0.47 2.72
N ARG A 124 1.21 0.16 1.57
CA ARG A 124 1.81 1.50 1.53
C ARG A 124 1.19 2.42 0.49
N PHE A 125 1.11 3.71 0.83
CA PHE A 125 0.77 4.81 -0.07
C PHE A 125 -0.59 4.67 -0.78
N LEU A 126 -1.62 4.19 -0.07
CA LEU A 126 -2.99 4.09 -0.59
C LEU A 126 -3.85 5.32 -0.27
N PHE A 127 -3.29 6.40 0.30
CA PHE A 127 -3.99 7.68 0.55
C PHE A 127 -4.74 8.20 -0.68
N GLY A 128 -4.17 7.99 -1.87
CA GLY A 128 -4.75 8.42 -3.15
C GLY A 128 -5.66 7.38 -3.82
N ALA A 129 -5.98 6.27 -3.15
CA ALA A 129 -6.60 5.09 -3.76
C ALA A 129 -7.91 4.63 -3.10
N LEU A 130 -8.14 4.97 -1.82
CA LEU A 130 -9.26 4.45 -1.04
C LEU A 130 -10.12 5.56 -0.44
N THR A 131 -11.43 5.40 -0.59
CA THR A 131 -12.42 6.18 0.18
C THR A 131 -12.38 5.83 1.66
N GLY A 132 -12.97 6.67 2.52
CA GLY A 132 -13.05 6.38 3.96
C GLY A 132 -13.76 5.06 4.29
N GLN A 133 -14.77 4.67 3.51
CA GLN A 133 -15.45 3.38 3.68
C GLN A 133 -14.58 2.22 3.19
N GLN A 134 -13.87 2.37 2.07
CA GLN A 134 -12.96 1.34 1.57
C GLN A 134 -11.78 1.13 2.51
N TRP A 135 -11.27 2.15 3.18
CA TRP A 135 -10.28 2.00 4.24
C TRP A 135 -10.79 1.09 5.37
N LYS A 136 -12.01 1.31 5.85
CA LYS A 136 -12.61 0.46 6.89
C LYS A 136 -12.73 -0.99 6.44
N VAL A 137 -13.23 -1.23 5.22
CA VAL A 137 -13.38 -2.58 4.67
C VAL A 137 -12.02 -3.24 4.46
N ALA A 138 -11.04 -2.52 3.92
CA ALA A 138 -9.69 -3.03 3.71
C ALA A 138 -9.04 -3.43 5.04
N LEU A 139 -9.18 -2.64 6.10
CA LEU A 139 -8.65 -2.98 7.41
C LEU A 139 -9.36 -4.17 8.06
N GLN A 140 -10.66 -4.33 7.83
CA GLN A 140 -11.40 -5.54 8.23
C GLN A 140 -10.91 -6.79 7.48
N GLU A 141 -10.66 -6.67 6.18
CA GLU A 141 -10.11 -7.76 5.37
C GLU A 141 -8.68 -8.10 5.81
N ILE A 142 -7.84 -7.10 6.06
CA ILE A 142 -6.49 -7.30 6.60
C ILE A 142 -6.55 -8.00 7.96
N TYR A 143 -7.44 -7.58 8.86
CA TYR A 143 -7.65 -8.23 10.15
C TYR A 143 -8.14 -9.67 10.03
N ARG A 144 -8.97 -9.97 9.02
CA ARG A 144 -9.45 -11.32 8.77
C ARG A 144 -8.34 -12.25 8.25
N VAL A 145 -7.47 -11.75 7.35
CA VAL A 145 -6.48 -12.60 6.68
C VAL A 145 -5.17 -12.74 7.46
N ILE A 146 -4.89 -11.84 8.40
CA ILE A 146 -3.71 -11.93 9.26
C ILE A 146 -3.89 -13.07 10.26
N ALA A 147 -2.86 -13.90 10.41
CA ALA A 147 -2.86 -14.97 11.40
C ALA A 147 -2.86 -14.39 12.82
N PRO A 148 -3.42 -15.10 13.82
CA PRO A 148 -3.31 -14.71 15.22
C PRO A 148 -1.85 -14.48 15.63
N GLY A 149 -1.54 -13.29 16.15
CA GLY A 149 -0.18 -12.88 16.51
C GLY A 149 0.67 -12.34 15.35
N GLY A 150 0.11 -12.27 14.14
CA GLY A 150 0.75 -11.63 12.99
C GLY A 150 0.78 -10.10 13.12
N TRP A 151 1.56 -9.46 12.24
CA TRP A 151 1.73 -8.01 12.23
C TRP A 151 1.19 -7.37 10.95
N VAL A 152 0.59 -6.19 11.09
CA VAL A 152 0.31 -5.30 9.96
C VAL A 152 1.28 -4.12 10.02
N GLN A 153 1.88 -3.78 8.89
CA GLN A 153 2.62 -2.52 8.74
C GLN A 153 1.94 -1.67 7.66
N LEU A 154 1.47 -0.49 8.07
CA LEU A 154 0.87 0.50 7.19
C LEU A 154 1.77 1.72 7.14
N VAL A 155 2.16 2.13 5.94
CA VAL A 155 2.84 3.41 5.73
C VAL A 155 2.04 4.20 4.71
N ASP A 156 1.43 5.29 5.14
CA ASP A 156 0.73 6.17 4.23
C ASP A 156 1.27 7.61 4.27
N GLY A 157 0.93 8.36 3.23
CA GLY A 157 1.42 9.71 3.01
C GLY A 157 0.32 10.76 3.10
N VAL A 158 0.78 12.01 3.14
CA VAL A 158 -0.03 13.24 3.08
C VAL A 158 -0.78 13.52 4.38
N THR A 159 -0.19 14.41 5.18
CA THR A 159 -0.90 15.20 6.17
C THR A 159 -0.83 16.66 5.76
N ILE A 160 -1.94 17.36 5.82
CA ILE A 160 -1.95 18.81 5.64
C ILE A 160 -1.54 19.45 6.96
N PRO A 161 -0.37 20.11 7.03
CA PRO A 161 0.10 20.65 8.30
C PRO A 161 -0.69 21.91 8.70
N GLU A 162 -0.95 22.05 10.01
CA GLU A 162 -1.85 23.07 10.56
C GLU A 162 -1.24 24.48 10.61
N HIS A 163 0.10 24.57 10.61
CA HIS A 163 0.84 25.83 10.72
C HIS A 163 1.81 26.02 9.56
N ILE A 164 1.28 26.42 8.40
CA ILE A 164 2.06 26.62 7.17
C ILE A 164 1.82 28.00 6.58
N GLY A 165 2.83 28.51 5.88
CA GLY A 165 2.75 29.80 5.19
C GLY A 165 1.60 29.84 4.17
N PRO A 166 1.10 31.04 3.83
CA PRO A 166 -0.14 31.22 3.07
C PRO A 166 -0.10 30.58 1.66
N PHE A 167 1.08 30.42 1.05
CA PHE A 167 1.20 29.74 -0.24
C PHE A 167 1.17 28.22 -0.12
N SER A 168 1.79 27.66 0.92
CA SER A 168 1.71 26.23 1.21
C SER A 168 0.29 25.82 1.61
N ALA A 169 -0.43 26.69 2.33
CA ALA A 169 -1.84 26.49 2.66
C ALA A 169 -2.72 26.31 1.41
N LYS A 170 -2.42 27.02 0.32
CA LYS A 170 -3.13 26.85 -0.96
C LYS A 170 -2.90 25.46 -1.56
N ILE A 171 -1.69 24.92 -1.45
CA ILE A 171 -1.37 23.56 -1.91
C ILE A 171 -2.11 22.52 -1.05
N GLY A 172 -2.09 22.69 0.29
CA GLY A 172 -2.86 21.84 1.20
C GLY A 172 -4.36 21.84 0.86
N ASN A 173 -4.95 23.04 0.68
CA ASN A 173 -6.35 23.17 0.29
C ASN A 173 -6.67 22.51 -1.06
N LEU A 174 -5.76 22.58 -2.04
CA LEU A 174 -5.93 21.90 -3.31
C LEU A 174 -6.01 20.37 -3.13
N TRP A 175 -5.15 19.79 -2.29
CA TRP A 175 -5.22 18.37 -1.96
C TRP A 175 -6.50 18.00 -1.23
N SER A 176 -6.94 18.79 -0.24
CA SER A 176 -8.23 18.58 0.44
C SER A 176 -9.40 18.55 -0.55
N ILE A 177 -9.45 19.54 -1.45
CA ILE A 177 -10.52 19.65 -2.45
C ILE A 177 -10.47 18.45 -3.40
N LEU A 178 -9.30 18.08 -3.89
CA LEU A 178 -9.13 16.94 -4.79
C LEU A 178 -9.60 15.64 -4.13
N PHE A 179 -9.15 15.37 -2.90
CA PHE A 179 -9.51 14.16 -2.17
C PHE A 179 -11.00 14.13 -1.87
N ALA A 180 -11.57 15.22 -1.35
CA ALA A 180 -13.01 15.32 -1.09
C ALA A 180 -13.84 15.12 -2.37
N HIS A 181 -13.43 15.73 -3.49
CA HIS A 181 -14.12 15.58 -4.78
C HIS A 181 -14.07 14.13 -5.30
N LYS A 182 -12.98 13.41 -5.02
CA LYS A 182 -12.82 12.00 -5.36
C LYS A 182 -13.38 11.05 -4.29
N GLY A 183 -13.94 11.55 -3.19
CA GLY A 183 -14.42 10.73 -2.07
C GLY A 183 -13.31 10.03 -1.26
N LEU A 184 -12.05 10.41 -1.49
CA LEU A 184 -10.88 9.86 -0.78
C LEU A 184 -10.83 10.36 0.66
N LEU A 185 -10.25 9.55 1.54
CA LEU A 185 -10.05 9.94 2.93
C LEU A 185 -8.96 11.02 3.04
N VAL A 186 -9.34 12.22 3.45
CA VAL A 186 -8.40 13.31 3.76
C VAL A 186 -7.63 12.97 5.04
N ASP A 187 -6.32 13.23 5.04
CA ASP A 187 -5.42 12.96 6.17
C ASP A 187 -5.54 11.52 6.71
N ALA A 188 -5.59 10.51 5.82
CA ALA A 188 -5.76 9.10 6.20
C ALA A 188 -4.84 8.66 7.34
N VAL A 189 -3.59 9.10 7.35
CA VAL A 189 -2.60 8.82 8.40
C VAL A 189 -3.07 9.20 9.81
N LYS A 190 -3.85 10.28 9.97
CA LYS A 190 -4.42 10.67 11.27
C LYS A 190 -5.51 9.71 11.74
N CYS A 191 -6.22 9.06 10.82
CA CYS A 191 -7.33 8.16 11.14
C CYS A 191 -6.90 6.70 11.28
N LEU A 192 -5.78 6.30 10.67
CA LEU A 192 -5.32 4.90 10.65
C LEU A 192 -5.18 4.27 12.05
N PRO A 193 -4.62 4.95 13.07
CA PRO A 193 -4.50 4.33 14.39
C PRO A 193 -5.84 3.93 15.02
N ASP A 194 -6.83 4.82 14.93
CA ASP A 194 -8.18 4.57 15.44
C ASP A 194 -8.88 3.48 14.62
N MET A 195 -8.74 3.50 13.29
CA MET A 195 -9.35 2.49 12.42
C MET A 195 -8.73 1.10 12.65
N LEU A 196 -7.42 1.01 12.88
CA LEU A 196 -6.75 -0.23 13.25
C LEU A 196 -7.30 -0.78 14.57
N THR A 197 -7.42 0.07 15.59
CA THR A 197 -7.98 -0.32 16.89
C THR A 197 -9.42 -0.81 16.74
N GLN A 198 -10.24 -0.12 15.96
CA GLN A 198 -11.63 -0.50 15.68
C GLN A 198 -11.74 -1.82 14.90
N ALA A 199 -10.77 -2.14 14.03
CA ALA A 199 -10.71 -3.41 13.32
C ALA A 199 -10.33 -4.58 14.23
N GLY A 200 -9.75 -4.31 15.41
CA GLY A 200 -9.37 -5.31 16.41
C GLY A 200 -7.85 -5.43 16.64
N PHE A 201 -7.04 -4.61 15.97
CA PHE A 201 -5.60 -4.59 16.20
C PHE A 201 -5.26 -4.01 17.57
N ILE A 202 -4.17 -4.52 18.14
CA ILE A 202 -3.56 -4.05 19.39
C ILE A 202 -2.13 -3.61 19.12
N ASN A 203 -1.50 -2.93 20.09
CA ASN A 203 -0.13 -2.41 19.97
C ASN A 203 0.05 -1.50 18.74
N VAL A 204 -0.92 -0.62 18.51
CA VAL A 204 -0.87 0.40 17.46
C VAL A 204 0.14 1.47 17.88
N LEU A 205 1.20 1.65 17.09
CA LEU A 205 2.34 2.53 17.35
C LEU A 205 2.35 3.73 16.39
#